data_AF-X1S4T6-F1
#
_entry.id   AF-X1S4T6-F1
#
_cell.length_a   1.000
_cell.length_b   1.000
_cell.length_c   1.000
_cell.angle_alpha   90.00
_cell.angle_beta   90.00
_cell.angle_gamma   90.00
#
_symmetry.space_group_name_H-M   'P 1'
#
loop_
_entity.id
_entity.type
_entity.pdbx_description
1 polymer ?
#
loop_
_entity_poly.entity_id
_entity_poly.type
_entity_poly.pdbx_seq_one_letter_code
_entity_poly.pdbx_strand_id
1 'polypeptide(L)'
;MSDTQDVDFARSISDLPQSVESFRLDYAATPLYEKRPALQRSIPGQDELSLALHNMSQQLVFIELLNIMISPELFWSPGNTTVWPKLQTFHLSFASATCSGEWLLEKDPRWRTQMVNPFTGEIEPDDVPPPDYMLPDVFRIKPTEAINALYV
;
A
#
# COMPACT_ATOMS: atom_id res chain seq x y z
N MET A 1 5.34 1.21 -9.70
CA MET A 1 6.61 0.47 -9.87
C MET A 1 6.65 -0.06 -11.29
N SER A 2 7.83 -0.25 -11.89
CA SER A 2 7.91 -0.98 -13.17
C SER A 2 7.57 -2.44 -12.91
N ASP A 3 6.74 -3.07 -13.75
CA ASP A 3 6.30 -4.48 -13.64
C ASP A 3 7.42 -5.46 -13.23
N THR A 4 8.67 -5.17 -13.62
CA THR A 4 9.85 -5.98 -13.30
C THR A 4 10.15 -6.13 -11.80
N GLN A 5 9.89 -5.11 -10.96
CA GLN A 5 10.21 -5.19 -9.53
C GLN A 5 9.25 -6.10 -8.76
N ASP A 6 7.98 -6.13 -9.17
CA ASP A 6 6.96 -6.98 -8.53
C ASP A 6 7.20 -8.46 -8.88
N VAL A 7 7.65 -8.74 -10.11
CA VAL A 7 8.04 -10.08 -10.56
C VAL A 7 9.24 -10.62 -9.78
N ASP A 8 10.31 -9.83 -9.63
CA ASP A 8 11.50 -10.27 -8.89
C ASP A 8 11.21 -10.49 -7.40
N PHE A 9 10.33 -9.67 -6.83
CA PHE A 9 9.89 -9.84 -5.44
C PHE A 9 8.97 -11.07 -5.28
N ALA A 10 8.04 -11.31 -6.20
CA ALA A 10 7.18 -12.48 -6.21
C ALA A 10 7.98 -13.80 -6.24
N ARG A 11 9.07 -13.83 -7.02
CA ARG A 11 10.02 -14.96 -7.01
C ARG A 11 10.66 -15.16 -5.64
N SER A 12 11.12 -14.07 -5.03
CA SER A 12 11.75 -14.12 -3.70
C SER A 12 10.79 -14.63 -2.62
N ILE A 13 9.50 -14.30 -2.70
CA ILE A 13 8.47 -14.84 -1.79
C ILE A 13 8.29 -16.36 -1.99
N SER A 14 8.32 -16.81 -3.25
CA SER A 14 8.17 -18.22 -3.59
C SER A 14 9.34 -19.08 -3.09
N ASP A 15 10.52 -18.48 -2.93
CA ASP A 15 11.73 -19.13 -2.43
C ASP A 15 11.83 -19.17 -0.89
N LEU A 16 10.86 -18.61 -0.17
CA LEU A 16 10.89 -18.61 1.30
C LEU A 16 10.79 -20.04 1.87
N PRO A 17 11.52 -20.34 2.97
CA PRO A 17 11.49 -21.66 3.59
C PRO A 17 10.08 -22.10 4.02
N GLN A 18 9.78 -23.39 3.92
CA GLN A 18 8.49 -23.94 4.37
C GLN A 18 8.26 -23.87 5.89
N SER A 19 9.32 -23.59 6.65
CA SER A 19 9.24 -23.39 8.10
C SER A 19 8.73 -22.00 8.49
N VAL A 20 8.50 -21.10 7.54
CA VAL A 20 7.94 -19.78 7.84
C VAL A 20 6.48 -19.94 8.21
N GLU A 21 6.10 -19.45 9.39
CA GLU A 21 4.71 -19.48 9.89
C GLU A 21 4.09 -18.08 10.00
N SER A 22 4.90 -17.03 10.01
CA SER A 22 4.46 -15.65 10.15
C SER A 22 5.10 -14.78 9.08
N PHE A 23 4.28 -14.00 8.38
CA PHE A 23 4.72 -13.11 7.32
C PHE A 23 4.14 -11.71 7.49
N ARG A 24 5.01 -10.70 7.39
CA ARG A 24 4.62 -9.30 7.37
C ARG A 24 5.25 -8.62 6.16
N LEU A 25 4.40 -7.95 5.38
CA LEU A 25 4.80 -7.11 4.26
C LEU A 25 4.18 -5.72 4.46
N ASP A 26 5.03 -4.70 4.44
CA ASP A 26 4.63 -3.31 4.63
C ASP A 26 5.25 -2.47 3.53
N TYR A 27 4.42 -1.99 2.60
CA TYR A 27 4.85 -1.00 1.64
C TYR A 27 4.83 0.35 2.34
N ALA A 28 5.99 1.02 2.42
CA ALA A 28 6.09 2.38 2.96
C ALA A 28 5.47 3.40 1.99
N ALA A 29 4.20 3.25 1.68
CA ALA A 29 3.46 4.03 0.70
C ALA A 29 2.94 5.30 1.40
N THR A 30 3.86 6.21 1.75
CA THR A 30 3.49 7.52 2.31
C THR A 30 3.42 8.57 1.19
N PRO A 31 2.26 9.22 0.99
CA PRO A 31 2.11 10.26 -0.03
C PRO A 31 2.97 11.52 0.22
N LEU A 32 3.69 11.60 1.34
CA LEU A 32 4.54 12.75 1.69
C LEU A 32 5.83 12.85 0.87
N TYR A 33 6.42 11.71 0.47
CA TYR A 33 7.81 11.66 0.01
C TYR A 33 8.00 10.97 -1.34
N GLU A 34 7.01 10.22 -1.82
CA GLU A 34 7.15 9.50 -3.07
C GLU A 34 6.58 10.30 -4.24
N LYS A 35 7.46 10.75 -5.15
CA LYS A 35 7.09 11.12 -6.54
C LYS A 35 6.60 9.91 -7.37
N ARG A 36 6.30 8.79 -6.72
CA ARG A 36 5.93 7.55 -7.37
C ARG A 36 4.42 7.50 -7.59
N PRO A 37 3.97 6.96 -8.73
CA PRO A 37 2.55 6.69 -8.92
C PRO A 37 2.08 5.71 -7.84
N ALA A 38 0.82 5.83 -7.42
CA ALA A 38 0.27 4.90 -6.44
C ALA A 38 0.23 3.47 -7.03
N LEU A 39 0.16 2.47 -6.16
CA LEU A 39 -0.01 1.08 -6.57
C LEU A 39 -1.31 0.94 -7.36
N GLN A 40 -1.24 0.29 -8.52
CA GLN A 40 -2.39 0.03 -9.40
C GLN A 40 -2.90 -1.39 -9.17
N ARG A 41 -4.20 -1.63 -9.42
CA ARG A 41 -4.68 -3.00 -9.58
C ARG A 41 -4.06 -3.61 -10.82
N SER A 42 -3.46 -4.77 -10.61
CA SER A 42 -3.01 -5.71 -11.63
C SER A 42 -4.18 -6.21 -12.49
N ILE A 43 -3.86 -6.61 -13.72
CA ILE A 43 -4.80 -7.27 -14.61
C ILE A 43 -5.15 -8.63 -14.00
N PRO A 44 -6.44 -9.02 -13.95
CA PRO A 44 -6.84 -10.33 -13.45
C PRO A 44 -6.08 -11.46 -14.14
N GLY A 45 -5.52 -12.36 -13.34
CA GLY A 45 -4.72 -13.51 -13.76
C GLY A 45 -3.26 -13.19 -14.10
N GLN A 46 -2.81 -11.94 -13.92
CA GLN A 46 -1.43 -11.52 -14.21
C GLN A 46 -0.70 -10.95 -12.98
N ASP A 47 -1.30 -11.01 -11.79
CA ASP A 47 -0.65 -10.57 -10.56
C ASP A 47 0.26 -11.68 -9.99
N GLU A 48 1.49 -11.71 -10.47
CA GLU A 48 2.49 -12.68 -9.99
C GLU A 48 2.72 -12.56 -8.48
N LEU A 49 2.64 -11.36 -7.91
CA LEU A 49 2.82 -11.13 -6.48
C LEU A 49 1.66 -11.73 -5.67
N SER A 50 0.42 -11.46 -6.07
CA SER A 50 -0.76 -12.02 -5.40
C SER A 50 -0.81 -13.55 -5.51
N LEU A 51 -0.38 -14.12 -6.64
CA LEU A 51 -0.24 -15.57 -6.81
C LEU A 51 0.87 -16.16 -5.92
N ALA A 52 2.03 -15.52 -5.85
CA ALA A 52 3.12 -15.96 -4.97
C ALA A 52 2.70 -15.90 -3.49
N LEU A 53 2.05 -14.81 -3.09
CA LEU A 53 1.47 -14.65 -1.75
C LEU A 53 0.39 -15.70 -1.47
N HIS A 54 -0.46 -16.04 -2.44
CA HIS A 54 -1.46 -17.10 -2.29
C HIS A 54 -0.81 -18.45 -1.98
N ASN A 55 0.22 -18.83 -2.74
CA ASN A 55 0.92 -20.10 -2.55
C ASN A 55 1.64 -20.13 -1.20
N MET A 56 2.39 -19.08 -0.90
CA MET A 56 3.17 -18.96 0.33
C MET A 56 2.27 -18.90 1.57
N SER A 57 1.11 -18.25 1.47
CA SER A 57 0.17 -18.14 2.59
C SER A 57 -0.45 -19.47 3.02
N GLN A 58 -0.50 -20.49 2.16
CA GLN A 58 -1.08 -21.81 2.50
C GLN A 58 -0.42 -22.47 3.71
N GLN A 59 0.85 -22.15 4.00
CA GLN A 59 1.58 -22.71 5.14
C GLN A 59 1.59 -21.82 6.38
N LEU A 60 1.10 -20.58 6.27
CA LEU A 60 1.20 -19.58 7.33
C LEU A 60 0.09 -19.70 8.37
N VAL A 61 0.44 -19.25 9.58
CA VAL A 61 -0.46 -19.06 10.72
C VAL A 61 -0.85 -17.58 10.85
N PHE A 62 0.06 -16.67 10.52
CA PHE A 62 -0.14 -15.23 10.61
C PHE A 62 0.30 -14.52 9.33
N ILE A 63 -0.56 -13.64 8.83
CA ILE A 63 -0.29 -12.77 7.68
C ILE A 63 -0.67 -11.34 8.01
N GLU A 64 0.25 -10.42 7.76
CA GLU A 64 0.01 -8.98 7.82
C GLU A 64 0.51 -8.31 6.55
N LEU A 65 -0.42 -7.72 5.79
CA LEU A 65 -0.16 -7.00 4.55
C LEU A 65 -0.60 -5.56 4.74
N LEU A 66 0.33 -4.62 4.73
CA LEU A 66 0.09 -3.21 5.02
C LEU A 66 0.39 -2.34 3.81
N ASN A 67 -0.52 -1.39 3.56
CA ASN A 67 -0.42 -0.37 2.51
C ASN A 67 -0.17 -0.94 1.11
N ILE A 68 -0.73 -2.13 0.83
CA ILE A 68 -0.50 -2.87 -0.41
C ILE A 68 -1.74 -2.83 -1.31
N MET A 69 -1.56 -3.01 -2.62
CA MET A 69 -2.64 -3.42 -3.52
C MET A 69 -2.44 -4.87 -3.92
N ILE A 70 -3.51 -5.66 -3.77
CA ILE A 70 -3.55 -7.09 -4.10
C ILE A 70 -4.69 -7.37 -5.06
N SER A 71 -4.50 -8.35 -5.94
CA SER A 71 -5.55 -8.85 -6.82
C SER A 71 -6.44 -9.88 -6.11
N PRO A 72 -7.60 -10.21 -6.71
CA PRO A 72 -8.42 -11.32 -6.25
C PRO A 72 -7.70 -12.67 -6.25
N GLU A 73 -6.60 -12.84 -7.01
CA GLU A 73 -5.85 -14.10 -7.06
C GLU A 73 -5.25 -14.49 -5.71
N LEU A 74 -5.04 -13.53 -4.79
CA LEU A 74 -4.66 -13.87 -3.42
C LEU A 74 -5.69 -14.81 -2.75
N PHE A 75 -6.98 -14.63 -3.07
CA PHE A 75 -8.09 -15.38 -2.48
C PHE A 75 -8.66 -16.47 -3.39
N TRP A 76 -8.66 -16.22 -4.70
CA TRP A 76 -9.28 -17.09 -5.70
C TRP A 76 -8.31 -17.35 -6.85
N SER A 77 -7.17 -17.96 -6.55
CA SER A 77 -6.23 -18.39 -7.58
C SER A 77 -6.82 -19.56 -8.39
N PRO A 78 -6.86 -19.46 -9.74
CA PRO A 78 -7.39 -20.53 -10.58
C PRO A 78 -6.57 -21.81 -10.42
N GLY A 79 -7.24 -22.92 -10.08
CA GLY A 79 -6.62 -24.24 -9.90
C GLY A 79 -6.02 -24.50 -8.52
N ASN A 80 -6.10 -23.55 -7.58
CA ASN A 80 -5.59 -23.70 -6.22
C ASN A 80 -6.70 -23.79 -5.16
N THR A 81 -6.31 -24.21 -3.96
CA THR A 81 -7.19 -24.28 -2.79
C THR A 81 -7.53 -22.87 -2.29
N THR A 82 -8.81 -22.60 -2.09
CA THR A 82 -9.32 -21.35 -1.52
C THR A 82 -9.37 -21.37 0.02
N VAL A 83 -8.82 -22.41 0.63
CA VAL A 83 -8.85 -22.65 2.07
C VAL A 83 -7.44 -22.55 2.63
N TRP A 84 -7.28 -21.80 3.71
CA TRP A 84 -6.02 -21.73 4.45
C TRP A 84 -6.05 -22.68 5.65
N PRO A 85 -5.34 -23.82 5.60
CA PRO A 85 -5.49 -24.87 6.61
C PRO A 85 -4.94 -24.48 7.98
N LYS A 86 -3.98 -23.56 8.05
CA LYS A 86 -3.27 -23.18 9.28
C LYS A 86 -3.49 -21.73 9.72
N LEU A 87 -4.07 -20.90 8.85
CA LEU A 87 -4.14 -19.46 9.05
C LEU A 87 -5.10 -19.12 10.19
N GLN A 88 -4.57 -18.44 11.20
CA GLN A 88 -5.33 -17.98 12.36
C GLN A 88 -5.58 -16.48 12.32
N THR A 89 -4.68 -15.71 11.70
CA THR A 89 -4.78 -14.27 11.64
C THR A 89 -4.40 -13.75 10.26
N PHE A 90 -5.28 -12.92 9.71
CA PHE A 90 -5.09 -12.25 8.44
C PHE A 90 -5.41 -10.78 8.62
N HIS A 91 -4.38 -9.93 8.48
CA HIS A 91 -4.51 -8.48 8.50
C HIS A 91 -4.17 -7.92 7.12
N LEU A 92 -5.09 -7.14 6.57
CA LEU A 92 -4.92 -6.47 5.29
C LEU A 92 -5.31 -5.00 5.44
N SER A 93 -4.36 -4.11 5.16
CA SER A 93 -4.57 -2.68 5.04
C SER A 93 -4.20 -2.25 3.64
N PHE A 94 -5.13 -1.55 2.98
CA PHE A 94 -4.91 -1.03 1.62
C PHE A 94 -4.23 0.34 1.68
N ALA A 95 -3.44 0.64 0.65
CA ALA A 95 -2.95 2.00 0.45
C ALA A 95 -4.12 2.99 0.29
N SER A 96 -3.93 4.25 0.69
CA SER A 96 -4.90 5.33 0.49
C SER A 96 -4.93 5.80 -0.97
N ALA A 97 -5.22 4.87 -1.88
CA ALA A 97 -5.25 5.07 -3.33
C ALA A 97 -6.47 4.40 -3.95
N THR A 98 -6.91 4.91 -5.10
CA THR A 98 -7.92 4.28 -5.95
C THR A 98 -7.35 3.02 -6.58
N CYS A 99 -8.25 2.13 -7.01
CA CYS A 99 -7.89 0.96 -7.82
C CYS A 99 -7.16 1.30 -9.14
N SER A 100 -7.33 2.54 -9.66
CA SER A 100 -6.65 3.05 -10.85
C SER A 100 -5.25 3.61 -10.58
N GLY A 101 -4.76 3.56 -9.32
CA GLY A 101 -3.45 4.06 -8.93
C GLY A 101 -3.39 5.56 -8.70
N GLU A 102 -4.52 6.19 -8.35
CA GLU A 102 -4.56 7.59 -7.95
C GLU A 102 -4.62 7.71 -6.43
N TRP A 103 -3.76 8.53 -5.84
CA TRP A 103 -3.83 8.80 -4.41
C TRP A 103 -5.16 9.47 -4.01
N LEU A 104 -5.83 8.91 -3.00
CA LEU A 104 -7.05 9.48 -2.40
C LEU A 104 -6.72 10.62 -1.44
N LEU A 105 -5.48 10.69 -0.97
CA LEU A 105 -5.00 11.75 -0.09
C LEU A 105 -4.00 12.61 -0.85
N GLU A 106 -4.07 13.93 -0.61
CA GLU A 106 -3.07 14.88 -1.07
C GLU A 106 -2.61 15.75 0.11
N LYS A 107 -1.40 16.32 0.00
CA LYS A 107 -0.94 17.32 0.97
C LYS A 107 -1.96 18.46 1.01
N ASP A 108 -2.43 18.81 2.20
CA ASP A 108 -3.37 19.92 2.34
C ASP A 108 -2.65 21.23 1.94
N PRO A 109 -3.12 21.98 0.93
CA PRO A 109 -2.49 23.25 0.57
C PRO A 109 -2.49 24.27 1.71
N ARG A 110 -3.40 24.13 2.69
CA ARG A 110 -3.43 24.97 3.90
C ARG A 110 -2.20 24.78 4.77
N TRP A 111 -1.58 23.59 4.71
CA TRP A 111 -0.39 23.23 5.49
C TRP A 111 0.85 24.07 5.10
N ARG A 112 1.03 24.40 3.81
CA ARG A 112 2.18 25.21 3.35
C ARG A 112 2.28 26.57 4.05
N THR A 113 1.15 27.12 4.49
CA THR A 113 1.09 28.42 5.18
C THR A 113 1.68 28.36 6.59
N GLN A 114 1.79 27.17 7.20
CA GLN A 114 2.29 26.98 8.57
C GLN A 114 3.79 26.67 8.65
N MET A 115 4.45 26.38 7.53
CA MET A 115 5.90 26.11 7.45
C MET A 115 6.75 27.37 7.20
N VAL A 116 6.18 28.56 7.42
CA VAL A 116 6.96 29.79 7.51
C VAL A 116 7.64 29.77 8.88
N ASN A 117 8.95 29.60 8.89
CA ASN A 117 9.73 29.65 10.11
C ASN A 117 9.46 31.02 10.79
N PRO A 118 8.91 31.07 12.01
CA PRO A 118 8.48 32.32 12.63
C PRO A 118 9.66 33.23 12.99
N PHE A 119 10.90 32.71 12.96
CA PHE A 119 12.12 33.46 13.25
C PHE A 119 12.85 33.93 12.00
N THR A 120 12.79 33.20 10.88
CA THR A 120 13.48 33.56 9.64
C THR A 120 12.56 34.06 8.53
N GLY A 121 11.25 33.79 8.61
CA GLY A 121 10.28 34.08 7.56
C GLY A 121 10.44 33.21 6.31
N GLU A 122 11.33 32.22 6.34
CA GLU A 122 11.61 31.33 5.22
C GLU A 122 10.66 30.13 5.24
N ILE A 123 10.29 29.67 4.04
CA ILE A 123 9.50 28.45 3.85
C ILE A 123 10.46 27.26 3.98
N GLU A 124 10.22 26.36 4.93
CA GLU A 124 11.02 25.13 5.02
C GLU A 124 10.91 24.28 3.74
N PRO A 125 11.99 23.61 3.30
CA PRO A 125 11.94 22.73 2.13
C PRO A 125 10.93 21.60 2.32
N ASP A 126 10.18 21.27 1.25
CA ASP A 126 9.15 20.22 1.21
C ASP A 126 9.66 18.80 1.60
N ASP A 127 10.97 18.60 1.68
CA ASP A 127 11.65 17.34 1.99
C ASP A 127 11.90 17.14 3.49
N VAL A 128 11.64 18.15 4.34
CA VAL A 128 11.78 18.03 5.80
C VAL A 128 10.49 17.43 6.39
N PRO A 129 10.57 16.26 7.05
CA PRO A 129 9.40 15.67 7.69
C PRO A 129 8.87 16.58 8.80
N PRO A 130 7.57 16.88 8.86
CA PRO A 130 7.01 17.64 9.95
C PRO A 130 7.21 16.86 11.27
N PRO A 131 7.44 17.55 12.41
CA PRO A 131 7.56 16.89 13.69
C PRO A 131 6.31 16.06 14.02
N ASP A 132 6.49 14.88 14.63
CA ASP A 132 5.43 13.88 14.88
C ASP A 132 4.20 14.43 15.64
N TYR A 133 4.36 15.51 16.40
CA TYR A 133 3.27 16.14 17.16
C TYR A 133 2.39 17.10 16.33
N MET A 134 2.71 17.37 15.05
CA MET A 134 1.93 18.24 14.16
C MET A 134 1.08 17.49 13.12
N LEU A 135 0.98 16.17 13.22
CA LEU A 135 0.42 15.30 12.19
C LEU A 135 -1.10 15.32 11.93
N PRO A 136 -2.03 15.93 12.70
CA PRO A 136 -3.46 15.75 12.41
C PRO A 136 -3.95 16.32 11.07
N ASP A 137 -3.29 17.34 10.50
CA ASP A 137 -3.84 18.17 9.40
C ASP A 137 -2.94 18.27 8.15
N VAL A 138 -1.94 17.40 7.99
CA VAL A 138 -1.00 17.47 6.84
C VAL A 138 -1.67 17.01 5.54
N PHE A 139 -2.70 16.19 5.63
CA PHE A 139 -3.39 15.60 4.48
C PHE A 139 -4.87 15.95 4.45
N ARG A 140 -5.39 16.09 3.24
CA ARG A 140 -6.83 16.13 2.98
C ARG A 140 -7.21 15.09 1.95
N ILE A 141 -8.49 14.71 1.96
CA ILE A 141 -9.07 13.91 0.88
C ILE A 141 -8.94 14.71 -0.42
N LYS A 142 -8.34 14.10 -1.44
CA LYS A 142 -8.23 14.68 -2.76
C LYS A 142 -9.64 14.75 -3.37
N PRO A 143 -10.13 15.95 -3.75
CA PRO A 143 -11.42 16.07 -4.42
C PRO A 143 -11.32 15.35 -5.77
N THR A 144 -11.91 14.16 -5.85
CA THR A 144 -11.95 13.33 -7.05
C THR A 144 -13.40 12.99 -7.37
N GLU A 145 -13.73 12.92 -8.66
CA GLU A 145 -15.06 12.49 -9.11
C GLU A 145 -15.45 11.12 -8.53
N ALA A 146 -14.46 10.23 -8.41
CA ALA A 146 -14.63 8.90 -7.83
C ALA A 146 -15.12 8.93 -6.38
N ILE A 147 -14.60 9.85 -5.54
CA ILE A 147 -15.07 10.00 -4.15
C ILE A 147 -16.43 10.67 -4.12
N ASN A 148 -16.66 11.69 -4.94
CA ASN A 148 -17.95 12.38 -5.00
C ASN A 148 -19.09 11.44 -5.40
N ALA A 149 -18.83 10.44 -6.25
CA ALA A 149 -19.81 9.43 -6.65
C ALA A 149 -20.16 8.42 -5.52
N LEU A 150 -19.34 8.28 -4.48
CA LEU A 150 -19.62 7.39 -3.34
C LEU A 150 -20.58 8.01 -2.31
N TYR A 151 -20.80 9.32 -2.36
CA TYR A 151 -21.65 10.07 -1.43
C TYR A 151 -23.02 10.47 -2.02
N VAL A 152 -23.46 9.84 -3.11
CA VAL A 152 -24.76 10.09 -3.77
C VAL A 152 -25.77 9.00 -3.44
#